data_AF-A0A7S0D5B6-F1
#
_entry.id   AF-A0A7S0D5B6-F1
#
_cell.length_a   1.000
_cell.length_b   1.000
_cell.length_c   1.000
_cell.angle_alpha   90.00
_cell.angle_beta   90.00
_cell.angle_gamma   90.00
#
_symmetry.space_group_name_H-M   'P 1'
#
loop_
_entity.id
_entity.type
_entity.pdbx_description
1 polymer ?
#
loop_
_entity_poly.entity_id
_entity_poly.type
_entity_poly.pdbx_seq_one_letter_code
_entity_poly.pdbx_strand_id
1 'polypeptide(L)'
;RRLLHVGDFRYHPRMKDFPILKELKRHDIDVCYLDTTYCDPKRNFPTQDHCIRYVASESGKILKSKGKVLIVLGAYSIGKERVQLAVAKACKSKIYVDPRRFKTYTLLDLPFSDLDFTQIDTQRPSALDRFMLPKKKSKNSGKIKISENIENDLLRKDYERAENVPEGGLEISREILLSSEQKLEQSHGEQDKKGLHPLFRKLSPEEMQTLLERESINKHLLSQEDRPTREPEKSQNGTGKRRAAKSIVDVYTTNPRSSKVHVVPMGWLSYDKLASYAKSIGSFDHVVGFRPTGWSGPRCKKTSNGFVTLHHVPYSEHSTFNELKDFVRWLKPRKIIPTVNIKEWRKLVKYFEDC
;
A
#
# COMPACT_ATOMS: atom_id res chain seq x y z
N ARG A 1 13.17 25.85 -21.11
CA ARG A 1 13.24 24.37 -21.16
C ARG A 1 12.00 23.83 -20.45
N ARG A 2 11.32 22.82 -21.01
CA ARG A 2 10.16 22.16 -20.41
C ARG A 2 10.59 20.85 -19.77
N LEU A 3 10.45 20.77 -18.45
CA LEU A 3 10.89 19.66 -17.64
C LEU A 3 9.66 18.96 -17.07
N LEU A 4 9.58 17.64 -17.21
CA LEU A 4 8.60 16.82 -16.51
C LEU A 4 9.32 15.98 -15.46
N HIS A 5 8.86 16.04 -14.21
CA HIS A 5 9.29 15.13 -13.17
C HIS A 5 8.10 14.29 -12.75
N VAL A 6 8.17 12.97 -12.97
CA VAL A 6 7.01 12.09 -12.72
C VAL A 6 6.84 11.71 -11.25
N GLY A 7 7.87 11.95 -10.42
CA GLY A 7 7.90 11.43 -9.04
C GLY A 7 7.98 9.91 -9.05
N ASP A 8 7.38 9.26 -8.07
CA ASP A 8 7.06 7.83 -8.14
C ASP A 8 5.72 7.67 -8.85
N PHE A 9 5.64 6.80 -9.86
CA PHE A 9 4.40 6.66 -10.63
C PHE A 9 4.19 5.28 -11.26
N ARG A 10 2.92 4.94 -11.46
CA ARG A 10 2.50 3.86 -12.35
C ARG A 10 1.74 4.42 -13.53
N TYR A 11 2.33 4.34 -14.71
CA TYR A 11 1.69 4.78 -15.93
C TYR A 11 0.39 4.01 -16.17
N HIS A 12 -0.63 4.76 -16.57
CA HIS A 12 -1.91 4.23 -17.01
C HIS A 12 -2.35 4.97 -18.28
N PRO A 13 -2.93 4.31 -19.29
CA PRO A 13 -3.33 4.97 -20.54
C PRO A 13 -4.24 6.20 -20.36
N ARG A 14 -5.10 6.21 -19.33
CA ARG A 14 -5.95 7.37 -18.97
C ARG A 14 -5.16 8.64 -18.64
N MET A 15 -3.87 8.55 -18.32
CA MET A 15 -3.03 9.74 -18.14
C MET A 15 -3.00 10.61 -19.39
N LYS A 16 -3.15 10.02 -20.58
CA LYS A 16 -3.27 10.74 -21.85
C LYS A 16 -4.49 11.66 -21.91
N ASP A 17 -5.50 11.38 -21.08
CA ASP A 17 -6.75 12.12 -21.04
C ASP A 17 -6.72 13.32 -20.12
N PHE A 18 -5.75 13.39 -19.20
CA PHE A 18 -5.64 14.48 -18.25
C PHE A 18 -5.34 15.81 -18.95
N PRO A 19 -6.13 16.88 -18.70
CA PRO A 19 -5.98 18.16 -19.39
C PRO A 19 -4.55 18.70 -19.36
N ILE A 20 -3.91 18.67 -18.18
CA ILE A 20 -2.53 19.16 -18.00
C ILE A 20 -1.52 18.36 -18.82
N LEU A 21 -1.71 17.05 -18.97
CA LEU A 21 -0.83 16.20 -19.76
C LEU A 21 -1.09 16.32 -21.26
N LYS A 22 -2.34 16.56 -21.67
CA LYS A 22 -2.69 16.91 -23.05
C LYS A 22 -2.05 18.23 -23.47
N GLU A 23 -2.14 19.24 -22.61
CA GLU A 23 -1.53 20.55 -22.82
C GLU A 23 0.00 20.42 -22.89
N LEU A 24 0.60 19.74 -21.92
CA LEU A 24 2.04 19.47 -21.89
C LEU A 24 2.51 18.80 -23.19
N LYS A 25 1.74 17.86 -23.73
CA LYS A 25 2.06 17.13 -24.95
C LYS A 25 1.99 17.97 -26.24
N ARG A 26 1.31 19.13 -26.22
CA ARG A 26 1.34 20.09 -27.35
C ARG A 26 2.71 20.72 -27.55
N HIS A 27 3.59 20.60 -26.57
CA HIS A 27 4.94 21.14 -26.61
C HIS A 27 5.99 20.02 -26.54
N ASP A 28 7.17 20.26 -27.11
CA ASP A 28 8.29 19.34 -26.99
C ASP A 28 8.81 19.29 -25.55
N ILE A 29 8.86 18.11 -24.93
CA ILE A 29 9.45 17.94 -23.60
C ILE A 29 10.96 17.82 -23.72
N ASP A 30 11.69 18.76 -23.12
CA ASP A 30 13.15 18.78 -23.21
C ASP A 30 13.76 17.69 -22.31
N VAL A 31 13.24 17.52 -21.09
CA VAL A 31 13.75 16.53 -20.13
C VAL A 31 12.61 15.88 -19.37
N CYS A 32 12.65 14.56 -19.27
CA CYS A 32 11.79 13.77 -18.37
C CYS A 32 12.66 13.13 -17.28
N TYR A 33 12.43 13.52 -16.03
CA TYR A 33 12.91 12.80 -14.85
C TYR A 33 11.96 11.63 -14.60
N LEU A 34 12.44 10.41 -14.85
CA LEU A 34 11.62 9.22 -14.95
C LEU A 34 11.86 8.28 -13.77
N ASP A 35 10.78 7.83 -13.13
CA ASP A 35 10.78 6.70 -12.19
C ASP A 35 11.24 5.43 -12.91
N THR A 36 12.42 4.96 -12.53
CA THR A 36 13.06 3.77 -13.11
C THR A 36 13.11 2.60 -12.12
N THR A 37 12.23 2.60 -11.11
CA THR A 37 12.14 1.56 -10.07
C THR A 37 12.12 0.14 -10.66
N TYR A 38 11.31 -0.07 -11.70
CA TYR A 38 11.20 -1.37 -12.39
C TYR A 38 11.57 -1.31 -13.88
N CYS A 39 12.55 -0.48 -14.23
CA CYS A 39 13.09 -0.40 -15.60
C CYS A 39 14.02 -1.59 -15.91
N ASP A 40 13.43 -2.79 -15.98
CA ASP A 40 14.08 -4.05 -16.36
C ASP A 40 13.06 -4.96 -17.06
N PRO A 41 13.35 -5.49 -18.27
CA PRO A 41 12.45 -6.39 -19.00
C PRO A 41 11.97 -7.63 -18.22
N LYS A 42 12.73 -8.08 -17.21
CA LYS A 42 12.36 -9.22 -16.35
C LYS A 42 11.31 -8.85 -15.30
N ARG A 43 11.10 -7.56 -15.04
CA ARG A 43 10.15 -7.06 -14.05
C ARG A 43 8.77 -6.87 -14.65
N ASN A 44 8.20 -7.99 -15.08
CA ASN A 44 6.82 -8.06 -15.53
C ASN A 44 5.93 -8.58 -14.40
N PHE A 45 4.83 -7.89 -14.15
CA PHE A 45 3.84 -8.25 -13.14
C PHE A 45 2.43 -7.84 -13.61
N PRO A 46 1.38 -8.43 -13.04
CA PRO A 46 0.01 -8.17 -13.47
C PRO A 46 -0.40 -6.69 -13.34
N THR A 47 -1.48 -6.35 -14.04
CA THR A 47 -2.14 -5.04 -13.89
C THR A 47 -2.69 -4.90 -12.47
N GLN A 48 -2.83 -3.65 -11.99
CA GLN A 48 -3.47 -3.39 -10.69
C GLN A 48 -4.87 -4.03 -10.64
N ASP A 49 -5.63 -3.91 -11.72
CA ASP A 49 -6.99 -4.45 -11.80
C ASP A 49 -7.05 -5.97 -11.67
N HIS A 50 -6.07 -6.70 -12.24
CA HIS A 50 -5.95 -8.15 -12.05
C HIS A 50 -5.79 -8.48 -10.56
N CYS A 51 -4.82 -7.82 -9.91
CA CYS A 51 -4.53 -8.03 -8.50
C CYS A 51 -5.72 -7.66 -7.61
N ILE A 52 -6.40 -6.54 -7.89
CA ILE A 52 -7.60 -6.11 -7.17
C ILE A 52 -8.72 -7.15 -7.32
N ARG A 53 -9.02 -7.60 -8.55
CA ARG A 53 -10.03 -8.65 -8.81
C ARG A 53 -9.71 -9.92 -8.05
N TYR A 54 -8.47 -10.37 -8.10
CA TYR A 54 -8.01 -11.56 -7.41
C TYR A 54 -8.28 -11.46 -5.90
N VAL A 55 -7.79 -10.42 -5.24
CA VAL A 55 -7.94 -10.23 -3.79
C VAL A 55 -9.42 -10.12 -3.40
N ALA A 56 -10.21 -9.34 -4.14
CA ALA A 56 -11.63 -9.14 -3.86
C ALA A 56 -12.43 -10.44 -4.03
N SER A 57 -12.22 -11.17 -5.15
CA SER A 57 -12.88 -12.45 -5.42
C SER A 57 -12.54 -13.49 -4.34
N GLU A 58 -11.26 -13.66 -4.03
CA GLU A 58 -10.84 -14.63 -3.00
C GLU A 58 -11.40 -14.26 -1.63
N SER A 59 -11.36 -12.99 -1.24
CA SER A 59 -11.94 -12.51 0.02
C SER A 59 -13.45 -12.80 0.10
N GLY A 60 -14.19 -12.54 -0.98
CA GLY A 60 -15.62 -12.81 -1.06
C GLY A 60 -15.95 -14.31 -0.99
N LYS A 61 -15.13 -15.19 -1.61
CA LYS A 61 -15.29 -16.65 -1.52
C LYS A 61 -15.01 -17.15 -0.11
N ILE A 62 -13.93 -16.66 0.51
CA ILE A 62 -13.51 -17.06 1.86
C ILE A 62 -14.61 -16.75 2.88
N LEU A 63 -15.19 -15.55 2.86
CA LEU A 63 -16.25 -15.20 3.81
C LEU A 63 -17.59 -15.93 3.59
N LYS A 64 -17.80 -16.53 2.42
CA LYS A 64 -18.97 -17.39 2.14
C LYS A 64 -18.73 -18.83 2.57
N SER A 65 -17.49 -19.22 2.82
CA SER A 65 -17.16 -20.57 3.27
C SER A 65 -17.58 -20.80 4.73
N LYS A 66 -17.71 -22.07 5.14
CA LYS A 66 -18.04 -22.42 6.52
C LYS A 66 -16.86 -22.07 7.44
N GLY A 67 -17.16 -21.53 8.62
CA GLY A 67 -16.17 -21.19 9.64
C GLY A 67 -16.00 -19.68 9.87
N LYS A 68 -15.38 -19.34 10.98
CA LYS A 68 -15.00 -17.98 11.38
C LYS A 68 -13.62 -17.67 10.82
N VAL A 69 -13.57 -17.00 9.68
CA VAL A 69 -12.29 -16.58 9.07
C VAL A 69 -12.04 -15.09 9.29
N LEU A 70 -10.81 -14.74 9.65
CA LEU A 70 -10.31 -13.36 9.64
C LEU A 70 -9.54 -13.11 8.35
N ILE A 71 -9.91 -12.06 7.61
CA ILE A 71 -9.15 -11.59 6.45
C ILE A 71 -8.29 -10.40 6.88
N VAL A 72 -7.01 -10.45 6.53
CA VAL A 72 -6.03 -9.40 6.86
C VAL A 72 -5.39 -8.86 5.58
N LEU A 73 -5.40 -7.56 5.39
CA LEU A 73 -4.78 -6.86 4.26
C LEU A 73 -3.55 -6.10 4.75
N GLY A 74 -2.40 -6.34 4.12
CA GLY A 74 -1.20 -5.55 4.39
C GLY A 74 -1.22 -4.23 3.65
N ALA A 75 -1.04 -3.12 4.36
CA ALA A 75 -0.83 -1.81 3.76
C ALA A 75 0.24 -1.03 4.53
N TYR A 76 0.81 -0.03 3.86
CA TYR A 76 1.68 0.96 4.50
C TYR A 76 0.81 2.04 5.18
N SER A 77 1.36 3.24 5.39
CA SER A 77 0.62 4.39 5.93
C SER A 77 -0.46 4.90 4.96
N ILE A 78 -0.12 4.99 3.67
CA ILE A 78 -1.03 5.30 2.55
C ILE A 78 -0.75 4.35 1.38
N GLY A 79 -1.69 4.27 0.44
CA GLY A 79 -1.60 3.42 -0.74
C GLY A 79 -2.41 2.13 -0.60
N LYS A 80 -2.73 1.54 -1.76
CA LYS A 80 -3.48 0.28 -1.92
C LYS A 80 -4.93 0.34 -1.45
N GLU A 81 -5.50 1.52 -1.23
CA GLU A 81 -6.90 1.72 -0.85
C GLU A 81 -7.85 1.10 -1.89
N ARG A 82 -7.47 1.12 -3.18
CA ARG A 82 -8.23 0.44 -4.25
C ARG A 82 -8.44 -1.05 -3.97
N VAL A 83 -7.46 -1.74 -3.42
CA VAL A 83 -7.58 -3.15 -3.02
C VAL A 83 -8.55 -3.28 -1.85
N GLN A 84 -8.39 -2.44 -0.83
CA GLN A 84 -9.23 -2.45 0.37
C GLN A 84 -10.69 -2.23 0.01
N LEU A 85 -11.00 -1.19 -0.77
CA LEU A 85 -12.37 -0.86 -1.14
C LEU A 85 -13.04 -1.96 -1.99
N ALA A 86 -12.29 -2.57 -2.92
CA ALA A 86 -12.80 -3.70 -3.69
C ALA A 86 -13.12 -4.92 -2.78
N VAL A 87 -12.30 -5.19 -1.77
CA VAL A 87 -12.58 -6.21 -0.76
C VAL A 87 -13.82 -5.86 0.04
N ALA A 88 -13.97 -4.61 0.52
CA ALA A 88 -15.14 -4.19 1.27
C ALA A 88 -16.44 -4.42 0.48
N LYS A 89 -16.43 -4.08 -0.82
CA LYS A 89 -17.54 -4.31 -1.75
C LYS A 89 -17.84 -5.80 -1.91
N ALA A 90 -16.82 -6.61 -2.19
CA ALA A 90 -16.98 -8.06 -2.38
C ALA A 90 -17.47 -8.78 -1.12
N CYS A 91 -16.98 -8.35 0.05
CA CYS A 91 -17.33 -8.91 1.36
C CYS A 91 -18.63 -8.33 1.96
N LYS A 92 -19.15 -7.23 1.40
CA LYS A 92 -20.29 -6.46 1.96
C LYS A 92 -20.08 -6.11 3.45
N SER A 93 -18.84 -5.84 3.83
CA SER A 93 -18.40 -5.56 5.19
C SER A 93 -17.60 -4.26 5.22
N LYS A 94 -17.67 -3.54 6.33
CA LYS A 94 -16.67 -2.51 6.63
C LYS A 94 -15.30 -3.15 6.79
N ILE A 95 -14.25 -2.32 6.75
CA ILE A 95 -12.87 -2.73 6.98
C ILE A 95 -12.36 -2.08 8.26
N TYR A 96 -11.82 -2.89 9.16
CA TYR A 96 -11.15 -2.37 10.34
C TYR A 96 -9.78 -1.79 9.97
N VAL A 97 -9.52 -0.58 10.44
CA VAL A 97 -8.22 0.08 10.45
C VAL A 97 -7.98 0.63 11.85
N ASP A 98 -6.72 0.72 12.26
CA ASP A 98 -6.39 1.38 13.53
C ASP A 98 -6.74 2.89 13.49
N PRO A 99 -6.95 3.55 14.65
CA PRO A 99 -7.35 4.95 14.68
C PRO A 99 -6.37 5.92 13.99
N ARG A 100 -5.05 5.61 13.96
CA ARG A 100 -4.07 6.48 13.30
C ARG A 100 -4.27 6.42 11.79
N ARG A 101 -4.36 5.21 11.22
CA ARG A 101 -4.67 5.03 9.80
C ARG A 101 -6.04 5.60 9.42
N PHE A 102 -7.04 5.48 10.30
CA PHE A 102 -8.35 6.10 10.08
C PHE A 102 -8.22 7.62 9.92
N LYS A 103 -7.45 8.29 10.79
CA LYS A 103 -7.16 9.73 10.68
C LYS A 103 -6.47 10.05 9.36
N THR A 104 -5.46 9.28 8.96
CA THR A 104 -4.82 9.46 7.65
C THR A 104 -5.83 9.35 6.51
N TYR A 105 -6.74 8.36 6.55
CA TYR A 105 -7.76 8.17 5.52
C TYR A 105 -8.83 9.27 5.50
N THR A 106 -9.06 9.97 6.62
CA THR A 106 -9.93 11.16 6.62
C THR A 106 -9.33 12.35 5.88
N LEU A 107 -8.00 12.37 5.69
CA LEU A 107 -7.29 13.40 4.94
C LEU A 107 -7.20 13.07 3.44
N LEU A 108 -7.46 11.80 3.07
CA LEU A 108 -7.57 11.40 1.68
C LEU A 108 -8.95 11.85 1.17
N ASP A 109 -9.00 13.04 0.57
CA ASP A 109 -10.20 13.62 -0.05
C ASP A 109 -10.58 12.87 -1.34
N LEU A 110 -10.81 11.56 -1.22
CA LEU A 110 -11.11 10.66 -2.33
C LEU A 110 -12.63 10.62 -2.53
N PRO A 111 -13.18 11.27 -3.57
CA PRO A 111 -14.62 11.26 -3.81
C PRO A 111 -15.06 9.85 -4.19
N PHE A 112 -16.23 9.44 -3.67
CA PHE A 112 -16.73 8.07 -3.86
C PHE A 112 -16.98 7.71 -5.35
N SER A 113 -17.14 8.71 -6.22
CA SER A 113 -17.22 8.53 -7.68
C SER A 113 -15.92 8.05 -8.32
N ASP A 114 -14.75 8.47 -7.80
CA ASP A 114 -13.44 7.93 -8.24
C ASP A 114 -13.22 6.50 -7.72
N LEU A 115 -14.09 6.07 -6.81
CA LEU A 115 -14.17 4.73 -6.25
C LEU A 115 -15.27 3.90 -6.95
N ASP A 116 -15.79 4.34 -8.11
CA ASP A 116 -16.77 3.55 -8.87
C ASP A 116 -16.11 2.32 -9.51
N PHE A 117 -16.02 1.26 -8.70
CA PHE A 117 -15.56 -0.06 -9.11
C PHE A 117 -16.66 -0.89 -9.80
N THR A 118 -17.74 -0.29 -10.32
CA THR A 118 -18.74 -1.03 -11.13
C THR A 118 -18.13 -1.63 -12.39
N GLN A 119 -17.04 -1.03 -12.90
CA GLN A 119 -16.29 -1.58 -14.04
C GLN A 119 -15.33 -2.72 -13.68
N ILE A 120 -15.04 -2.94 -12.38
CA ILE A 120 -14.33 -4.14 -11.96
C ILE A 120 -15.34 -5.27 -11.94
N ASP A 121 -15.58 -5.88 -13.10
CA ASP A 121 -16.29 -7.14 -13.20
C ASP A 121 -15.50 -8.20 -12.40
N THR A 122 -15.92 -8.40 -11.15
CA THR A 122 -15.32 -9.41 -10.26
C THR A 122 -15.63 -10.84 -10.72
N GLN A 123 -16.51 -11.02 -11.71
CA GLN A 123 -16.95 -12.32 -12.20
C GLN A 123 -16.22 -12.76 -13.47
N ARG A 124 -15.52 -11.86 -14.18
CA ARG A 124 -14.86 -12.19 -15.46
C ARG A 124 -13.38 -11.77 -15.50
N PRO A 125 -12.43 -12.72 -15.66
CA PRO A 125 -11.04 -12.38 -15.96
C PRO A 125 -10.97 -11.67 -17.31
N SER A 126 -10.26 -10.54 -17.39
CA SER A 126 -10.00 -9.86 -18.65
C SER A 126 -9.20 -10.77 -19.60
N ALA A 127 -9.27 -10.54 -20.91
CA ALA A 127 -8.48 -11.31 -21.88
C ALA A 127 -6.96 -11.21 -21.61
N LEU A 128 -6.50 -10.06 -21.09
CA LEU A 128 -5.11 -9.85 -20.65
C LEU A 128 -4.73 -10.76 -19.47
N ASP A 129 -5.66 -11.03 -18.55
CA ASP A 129 -5.47 -11.93 -17.41
C ASP A 129 -5.23 -13.38 -17.86
N ARG A 130 -5.84 -13.80 -18.99
CA ARG A 130 -5.63 -15.11 -19.59
C ARG A 130 -4.27 -15.24 -20.27
N PHE A 131 -3.71 -14.15 -20.79
CA PHE A 131 -2.40 -14.14 -21.46
C PHE A 131 -1.24 -14.16 -20.46
N MET A 132 -1.42 -13.55 -19.28
CA MET A 132 -0.44 -13.50 -18.18
C MET A 132 -0.45 -14.77 -17.31
N LEU A 133 -1.46 -15.64 -17.44
CA LEU A 133 -1.49 -16.96 -16.81
C LEU A 133 -0.87 -17.99 -17.75
N PRO A 134 0.20 -18.71 -17.35
CA PRO A 134 0.80 -19.72 -18.21
C PRO A 134 -0.22 -20.84 -18.49
N LYS A 135 -0.32 -21.24 -19.76
CA LYS A 135 -1.06 -22.43 -20.21
C LYS A 135 -0.67 -23.62 -19.33
N LYS A 136 -1.65 -24.39 -18.85
CA LYS A 136 -1.41 -25.65 -18.14
C LYS A 136 -0.39 -26.45 -18.94
N LYS A 137 0.78 -26.74 -18.34
CA LYS A 137 1.76 -27.62 -18.98
C LYS A 137 1.05 -28.94 -19.27
N SER A 138 0.96 -29.27 -20.56
CA SER A 138 0.62 -30.61 -21.01
C SER A 138 1.57 -31.57 -20.31
N LYS A 139 1.03 -32.64 -19.71
CA LYS A 139 1.83 -33.73 -19.17
C LYS A 139 2.48 -34.44 -20.36
N ASN A 140 3.68 -34.01 -20.75
CA ASN A 140 4.71 -34.89 -21.29
C ASN A 140 5.99 -34.10 -21.57
N SER A 141 7.11 -34.68 -21.11
CA SER A 141 8.49 -34.56 -21.57
C SER A 141 9.49 -33.97 -20.55
N GLY A 142 10.41 -34.84 -20.12
CA GLY A 142 11.82 -34.49 -19.87
C GLY A 142 12.14 -33.87 -18.52
N LYS A 143 12.72 -34.67 -17.62
CA LYS A 143 13.43 -34.22 -16.42
C LYS A 143 14.53 -33.22 -16.80
N ILE A 144 14.44 -32.00 -16.28
CA ILE A 144 15.63 -31.20 -15.93
C ILE A 144 15.42 -30.76 -14.48
N LYS A 145 16.14 -31.40 -13.55
CA LYS A 145 16.24 -30.96 -12.15
C LYS A 145 17.15 -29.74 -12.13
N ILE A 146 16.58 -28.56 -12.04
CA ILE A 146 17.27 -27.37 -11.51
C ILE A 146 16.85 -27.28 -10.05
N SER A 147 17.82 -27.17 -9.14
CA SER A 147 17.60 -27.20 -7.69
C SER A 147 16.73 -26.01 -7.24
N GLU A 148 15.53 -26.31 -6.74
CA GLU A 148 14.56 -25.33 -6.20
C GLU A 148 15.06 -24.54 -4.97
N ASN A 149 16.24 -24.86 -4.44
CA ASN A 149 16.78 -24.23 -3.23
C ASN A 149 17.53 -22.92 -3.50
N ILE A 150 18.11 -22.71 -4.69
CA ILE A 150 18.93 -21.52 -4.97
C ILE A 150 18.06 -20.31 -5.37
N GLU A 151 16.94 -20.55 -6.05
CA GLU A 151 16.03 -19.49 -6.50
C GLU A 151 15.22 -18.89 -5.33
N ASN A 152 14.91 -19.70 -4.31
CA ASN A 152 14.24 -19.26 -3.09
C ASN A 152 15.14 -18.39 -2.21
N ASP A 153 16.45 -18.66 -2.15
CA ASP A 153 17.40 -17.87 -1.34
C ASP A 153 17.70 -16.49 -1.94
N LEU A 154 17.75 -16.37 -3.27
CA LEU A 154 17.93 -15.08 -3.94
C LEU A 154 16.68 -14.19 -3.79
N LEU A 155 15.49 -14.77 -3.91
CA LEU A 155 14.22 -14.07 -3.66
C LEU A 155 14.08 -13.63 -2.20
N ARG A 156 14.58 -14.43 -1.24
CA ARG A 156 14.58 -14.09 0.18
C ARG A 156 15.52 -12.91 0.48
N LYS A 157 16.71 -12.89 -0.11
CA LYS A 157 17.70 -11.82 0.06
C LYS A 157 17.24 -10.49 -0.54
N ASP A 158 16.60 -10.51 -1.71
CA ASP A 158 16.02 -9.28 -2.30
C ASP A 158 14.80 -8.78 -1.51
N TYR A 159 14.03 -9.69 -0.90
CA TYR A 159 12.92 -9.36 -0.01
C TYR A 159 13.39 -8.74 1.32
N GLU A 160 14.42 -9.30 1.94
CA GLU A 160 15.06 -8.75 3.15
C GLU A 160 15.76 -7.40 2.87
N ARG A 161 16.31 -7.21 1.66
CA ARG A 161 16.92 -5.94 1.25
C ARG A 161 15.89 -4.82 1.04
N ALA A 162 14.66 -5.15 0.65
CA ALA A 162 13.55 -4.19 0.58
C ALA A 162 12.94 -3.85 1.96
N GLU A 163 13.02 -4.76 2.93
CA GLU A 163 12.61 -4.50 4.34
C GLU A 163 13.64 -3.65 5.12
N ASN A 164 14.87 -3.49 4.61
CA ASN A 164 15.96 -2.74 5.26
C ASN A 164 16.13 -1.29 4.76
N VAL A 165 15.18 -0.75 4.00
CA VAL A 165 15.10 0.72 3.86
C VAL A 165 14.63 1.25 5.22
N PRO A 166 15.39 2.12 5.91
CA PRO A 166 14.93 2.68 7.17
C PRO A 166 13.59 3.35 6.94
N GLU A 167 12.53 2.83 7.56
CA GLU A 167 11.27 3.55 7.73
C GLU A 167 11.57 4.77 8.59
N GLY A 168 12.03 5.85 7.94
CA GLY A 168 12.20 7.16 8.54
C GLY A 168 10.83 7.76 8.84
N GLY A 169 10.37 7.54 10.07
CA GLY A 169 9.15 8.11 10.62
C GLY A 169 8.72 7.42 11.92
N LEU A 170 9.61 7.37 12.91
CA LEU A 170 9.31 6.87 14.25
C LEU A 170 8.33 7.82 14.97
N GLU A 171 7.03 7.52 14.93
CA GLU A 171 6.05 8.19 15.82
C GLU A 171 5.96 7.46 17.16
N ILE A 172 6.63 8.04 18.16
CA ILE A 172 6.56 7.64 19.56
C ILE A 172 5.18 8.06 20.10
N SER A 173 4.48 7.17 20.80
CA SER A 173 3.15 7.46 21.34
C SER A 173 3.18 8.69 22.27
N ARG A 174 2.23 9.62 22.10
CA ARG A 174 2.02 10.85 22.89
C ARG A 174 2.20 10.69 24.41
N GLU A 175 1.74 9.57 24.97
CA GLU A 175 1.88 9.25 26.40
C GLU A 175 3.33 8.99 26.83
N ILE A 176 4.16 8.44 25.94
CA ILE A 176 5.57 8.14 26.19
C ILE A 176 6.39 9.43 26.13
N LEU A 177 6.07 10.36 25.22
CA LEU A 177 6.70 11.68 25.13
C LEU A 177 6.43 12.52 26.39
N LEU A 178 5.15 12.69 26.76
CA LEU A 178 4.74 13.47 27.93
C LEU A 178 5.27 12.88 29.25
N SER A 179 5.29 11.55 29.38
CA SER A 179 5.86 10.91 30.58
C SER A 179 7.39 10.98 30.66
N SER A 180 8.07 11.22 29.54
CA SER A 180 9.53 11.37 29.50
C SER A 180 9.95 12.82 29.75
N GLU A 181 9.16 13.80 29.28
CA GLU A 181 9.33 15.23 29.54
C GLU A 181 9.19 15.56 31.03
N GLN A 182 8.12 15.07 31.69
CA GLN A 182 7.91 15.25 33.13
C GLN A 182 9.03 14.64 33.99
N LYS A 183 9.67 13.56 33.54
CA LYS A 183 10.79 12.92 34.25
C LYS A 183 12.11 13.67 34.08
N LEU A 184 12.30 14.33 32.93
CA LEU A 184 13.50 15.13 32.64
C LEU A 184 13.48 16.49 33.36
N GLU A 185 12.31 17.13 33.49
CA GLU A 185 12.17 18.36 34.29
C GLU A 185 12.39 18.13 35.79
N GLN A 186 12.12 16.91 36.28
CA GLN A 186 12.31 16.53 37.68
C GLN A 186 13.73 16.02 37.99
N SER A 187 14.50 15.60 36.98
CA SER A 187 15.90 15.20 37.14
C SER A 187 16.80 16.39 36.85
N HIS A 188 17.18 17.15 37.89
CA HIS A 188 18.15 18.24 37.77
C HIS A 188 19.51 17.72 37.28
N GLY A 189 19.73 17.82 35.96
CA GLY A 189 21.03 17.59 35.35
C GLY A 189 21.40 16.11 35.22
N GLU A 190 22.16 15.84 34.18
CA GLU A 190 22.59 14.52 33.72
C GLU A 190 23.11 13.62 34.84
N GLN A 191 22.30 12.65 35.30
CA GLN A 191 22.88 11.38 35.75
C GLN A 191 21.97 10.15 35.86
N ASP A 192 20.66 10.21 35.58
CA ASP A 192 19.85 8.99 35.63
C ASP A 192 18.92 8.76 34.43
N LYS A 193 19.47 8.12 33.39
CA LYS A 193 18.70 7.65 32.21
C LYS A 193 18.02 6.29 32.44
N LYS A 194 18.11 5.70 33.64
CA LYS A 194 17.47 4.43 34.02
C LYS A 194 15.98 4.64 34.33
N GLY A 195 15.21 4.96 33.30
CA GLY A 195 13.76 5.15 33.43
C GLY A 195 13.09 5.69 32.17
N LEU A 196 13.89 6.27 31.26
CA LEU A 196 13.46 6.66 29.92
C LEU A 196 13.27 5.45 29.01
N HIS A 197 12.26 5.54 28.13
CA HIS A 197 12.00 4.53 27.10
C HIS A 197 13.25 4.37 26.21
N PRO A 198 13.64 3.14 25.80
CA PRO A 198 14.94 2.86 25.18
C PRO A 198 15.29 3.72 23.96
N LEU A 199 14.27 4.19 23.24
CA LEU A 199 14.41 5.09 22.09
C LEU A 199 14.97 6.48 22.45
N PHE A 200 14.65 7.03 23.63
CA PHE A 200 15.11 8.37 24.05
C PHE A 200 16.48 8.38 24.71
N ARG A 201 17.02 7.21 25.10
CA ARG A 201 18.38 7.14 25.68
C ARG A 201 19.48 7.48 24.67
N LYS A 202 19.15 7.40 23.37
CA LYS A 202 20.09 7.52 22.25
C LYS A 202 19.99 8.84 21.47
N LEU A 203 19.00 9.68 21.78
CA LEU A 203 18.82 10.97 21.12
C LEU A 203 19.73 12.02 21.75
N SER A 204 20.32 12.89 20.93
CA SER A 204 21.06 14.05 21.41
C SER A 204 20.09 15.11 21.98
N PRO A 205 20.57 16.02 22.85
CA PRO A 205 19.74 17.13 23.35
C PRO A 205 19.11 17.97 22.22
N GLU A 206 19.83 18.17 21.13
CA GLU A 206 19.39 18.94 19.95
C GLU A 206 18.28 18.22 19.15
N GLU A 207 18.39 16.90 19.00
CA GLU A 207 17.36 16.07 18.35
C GLU A 207 16.07 16.06 19.18
N MET A 208 16.19 16.10 20.50
CA MET A 208 15.05 16.14 21.41
C MET A 208 14.34 17.50 21.37
N GLN A 209 15.10 18.60 21.33
CA GLN A 209 14.55 19.95 21.20
C GLN A 209 13.79 20.14 19.87
N THR A 210 14.34 19.59 18.77
CA THR A 210 13.71 19.64 17.44
C THR A 210 12.36 18.91 17.39
N LEU A 211 12.22 17.81 18.14
CA LEU A 211 10.96 17.07 18.24
C LEU A 211 9.90 17.84 19.02
N LEU A 212 10.30 18.54 20.09
CA LEU A 212 9.40 19.37 20.91
C LEU A 212 8.92 20.62 20.15
N GLU A 213 9.79 21.28 19.40
CA GLU A 213 9.42 22.43 18.58
C GLU A 213 8.43 22.06 17.46
N ARG A 214 8.61 20.90 16.83
CA ARG A 214 7.66 20.36 15.83
C ARG A 214 6.27 20.09 16.42
N GLU A 215 6.19 19.64 17.67
CA GLU A 215 4.90 19.46 18.35
C GLU A 215 4.23 20.80 18.69
N SER A 216 5.00 21.80 19.11
CA SER A 216 4.49 23.15 19.42
C SER A 216 3.87 23.83 18.19
N ILE A 217 4.49 23.66 17.02
CA ILE A 217 3.98 24.14 15.73
C ILE A 217 2.67 23.41 15.34
N ASN A 218 2.61 22.09 15.52
CA ASN A 218 1.40 21.31 15.22
C ASN A 218 0.22 21.68 16.14
N LYS A 219 0.48 22.01 17.41
CA LYS A 219 -0.54 22.49 18.36
C LYS A 219 -1.09 23.86 17.94
N HIS A 220 -0.24 24.75 17.42
CA HIS A 220 -0.66 26.07 16.94
C HIS A 220 -1.53 25.98 15.67
N LEU A 221 -1.17 25.12 14.72
CA LEU A 221 -1.93 24.89 13.48
C LEU A 221 -3.32 24.29 13.74
N LEU A 222 -3.45 23.39 14.72
CA LEU A 222 -4.74 22.80 15.11
C LEU A 222 -5.67 23.78 15.85
N SER A 223 -5.15 24.89 16.37
CA SER A 223 -5.93 25.91 17.09
C SER A 223 -6.50 27.01 16.21
N GLN A 224 -6.11 27.06 14.92
CA GLN A 224 -6.53 28.10 13.97
C GLN A 224 -7.46 27.63 12.86
N GLU A 225 -7.87 26.35 12.85
CA GLU A 225 -8.94 25.90 11.94
C GLU A 225 -10.32 26.22 12.53
N ASP A 226 -10.86 27.40 12.22
CA ASP A 226 -12.29 27.68 12.30
C ASP A 226 -13.03 26.81 11.28
N ARG A 227 -13.63 25.71 11.75
CA ARG A 227 -14.50 24.85 10.95
C ARG A 227 -15.97 25.15 11.31
N PRO A 228 -16.86 25.43 10.34
CA PRO A 228 -18.25 25.78 10.65
C PRO A 228 -18.97 24.60 11.31
N THR A 229 -19.47 24.81 12.52
CA THR A 229 -20.37 23.92 13.25
C THR A 229 -21.69 23.80 12.50
N ARG A 230 -21.98 22.63 11.93
CA ARG A 230 -23.34 22.28 11.48
C ARG A 230 -24.04 21.50 12.59
N GLU A 231 -25.13 22.08 13.09
CA GLU A 231 -26.02 21.45 14.08
C GLU A 231 -26.63 20.14 13.55
N PRO A 232 -26.95 19.18 14.43
CA PRO A 232 -27.56 17.92 14.04
C PRO A 232 -29.06 18.10 13.78
N GLU A 233 -29.50 17.94 12.52
CA GLU A 233 -30.92 17.81 12.20
C GLU A 233 -31.52 16.54 12.81
N LYS A 234 -32.64 16.73 13.52
CA LYS A 234 -33.40 15.69 14.22
C LYS A 234 -33.93 14.63 13.26
N SER A 235 -33.88 13.37 13.72
CA SER A 235 -34.41 12.21 13.00
C SER A 235 -35.92 12.27 12.83
N GLN A 236 -36.40 11.93 11.64
CA GLN A 236 -37.74 11.37 11.48
C GLN A 236 -37.68 10.02 10.76
N ASN A 237 -38.61 9.17 11.18
CA ASN A 237 -38.71 7.72 11.02
C ASN A 237 -38.76 7.22 9.56
N GLY A 238 -38.37 5.95 9.37
CA GLY A 238 -39.03 5.08 8.39
C GLY A 238 -38.14 4.46 7.30
N THR A 239 -38.04 3.13 7.36
CA THR A 239 -37.57 2.19 6.31
C THR A 239 -36.06 2.11 6.05
N GLY A 240 -35.48 0.95 6.40
CA GLY A 240 -34.07 0.63 6.23
C GLY A 240 -33.65 0.50 4.76
N LYS A 241 -33.36 1.63 4.11
CA LYS A 241 -32.45 1.67 2.96
C LYS A 241 -31.05 1.97 3.49
N ARG A 242 -30.09 1.05 3.28
CA ARG A 242 -28.66 1.32 3.55
C ARG A 242 -28.28 2.62 2.85
N ARG A 243 -27.93 3.68 3.61
CA ARG A 243 -27.37 4.92 3.05
C ARG A 243 -26.16 4.56 2.19
N ALA A 244 -26.11 5.07 0.96
CA ALA A 244 -24.92 4.97 0.11
C ALA A 244 -23.75 5.64 0.84
N ALA A 245 -22.57 5.00 0.81
CA ALA A 245 -21.35 5.59 1.33
C ALA A 245 -21.08 6.90 0.55
N LYS A 246 -20.89 8.00 1.29
CA LYS A 246 -20.68 9.35 0.76
C LYS A 246 -19.20 9.70 0.67
N SER A 247 -18.35 9.03 1.45
CA SER A 247 -16.90 9.20 1.45
C SER A 247 -16.17 7.87 1.69
N ILE A 248 -14.89 7.80 1.34
CA ILE A 248 -14.04 6.61 1.54
C ILE A 248 -14.04 6.14 3.01
N VAL A 249 -14.15 7.08 3.97
CA VAL A 249 -14.19 6.79 5.41
C VAL A 249 -15.41 5.98 5.83
N ASP A 250 -16.52 6.02 5.09
CA ASP A 250 -17.72 5.24 5.43
C ASP A 250 -17.50 3.73 5.32
N VAL A 251 -16.51 3.32 4.53
CA VAL A 251 -16.11 1.93 4.32
C VAL A 251 -15.27 1.39 5.48
N TYR A 252 -14.69 2.29 6.29
CA TYR A 252 -13.81 1.92 7.39
C TYR A 252 -14.52 1.97 8.75
N THR A 253 -13.93 1.28 9.73
CA THR A 253 -14.32 1.27 11.15
C THR A 253 -13.09 1.19 12.02
N THR A 254 -13.12 1.83 13.19
CA THR A 254 -12.08 1.73 14.21
C THR A 254 -12.40 0.67 15.27
N ASN A 255 -13.55 -0.01 15.17
CA ASN A 255 -13.89 -1.12 16.05
C ASN A 255 -13.49 -2.46 15.41
N PRO A 256 -12.46 -3.16 15.93
CA PRO A 256 -11.97 -4.42 15.35
C PRO A 256 -12.97 -5.57 15.45
N ARG A 257 -13.92 -5.53 16.39
CA ARG A 257 -14.94 -6.59 16.51
C ARG A 257 -16.10 -6.42 15.53
N SER A 258 -16.23 -5.25 14.91
CA SER A 258 -17.31 -4.94 13.96
C SER A 258 -17.03 -5.38 12.52
N SER A 259 -15.83 -5.93 12.26
CA SER A 259 -15.38 -6.34 10.92
C SER A 259 -14.70 -7.70 10.97
N LYS A 260 -14.74 -8.43 9.85
CA LYS A 260 -13.91 -9.62 9.60
C LYS A 260 -12.76 -9.35 8.61
N VAL A 261 -12.62 -8.11 8.15
CA VAL A 261 -11.58 -7.66 7.22
C VAL A 261 -10.79 -6.54 7.89
N HIS A 262 -9.51 -6.76 8.12
CA HIS A 262 -8.64 -5.90 8.90
C HIS A 262 -7.45 -5.45 8.07
N VAL A 263 -7.00 -4.21 8.24
CA VAL A 263 -5.75 -3.72 7.65
C VAL A 263 -4.69 -3.65 8.72
N VAL A 264 -3.50 -4.17 8.42
CA VAL A 264 -2.35 -4.17 9.32
C VAL A 264 -1.10 -3.66 8.59
N PRO A 265 -0.08 -3.20 9.33
CA PRO A 265 1.23 -2.88 8.74
C PRO A 265 1.82 -4.07 7.98
N MET A 266 2.53 -3.80 6.89
CA MET A 266 3.08 -4.86 6.02
C MET A 266 3.98 -5.87 6.77
N GLY A 267 4.77 -5.38 7.74
CA GLY A 267 5.66 -6.21 8.57
C GLY A 267 4.94 -7.19 9.52
N TRP A 268 3.60 -7.14 9.60
CA TRP A 268 2.79 -8.08 10.37
C TRP A 268 2.35 -9.30 9.58
N LEU A 269 2.52 -9.30 8.25
CA LEU A 269 2.13 -10.41 7.39
C LEU A 269 3.16 -11.56 7.42
N SER A 270 3.29 -12.19 8.58
CA SER A 270 3.95 -13.48 8.79
C SER A 270 3.00 -14.44 9.50
N TYR A 271 3.28 -15.74 9.44
CA TYR A 271 2.43 -16.76 10.05
C TYR A 271 2.22 -16.53 11.55
N ASP A 272 3.31 -16.32 12.31
CA ASP A 272 3.26 -16.20 13.77
C ASP A 272 2.54 -14.93 14.23
N LYS A 273 2.81 -13.80 13.54
CA LYS A 273 2.21 -12.50 13.88
C LYS A 273 0.71 -12.50 13.56
N LEU A 274 0.30 -13.08 12.42
CA LEU A 274 -1.11 -13.19 12.08
C LEU A 274 -1.88 -14.13 13.00
N ALA A 275 -1.27 -15.27 13.38
CA ALA A 275 -1.88 -16.18 14.34
C ALA A 275 -2.07 -15.51 15.71
N SER A 276 -1.05 -14.82 16.20
CA SER A 276 -1.10 -14.08 17.46
C SER A 276 -2.12 -12.94 17.42
N TYR A 277 -2.17 -12.20 16.31
CA TYR A 277 -3.13 -11.12 16.10
C TYR A 277 -4.57 -11.64 16.12
N ALA A 278 -4.87 -12.71 15.37
CA ALA A 278 -6.22 -13.25 15.35
C ALA A 278 -6.69 -13.69 16.74
N LYS A 279 -5.82 -14.32 17.53
CA LYS A 279 -6.08 -14.71 18.93
C LYS A 279 -6.38 -13.51 19.84
N SER A 280 -5.76 -12.35 19.62
CA SER A 280 -5.99 -11.16 20.46
C SER A 280 -7.32 -10.46 20.13
N ILE A 281 -7.82 -10.61 18.90
CA ILE A 281 -9.08 -9.99 18.47
C ILE A 281 -10.29 -10.86 18.77
N GLY A 282 -10.16 -12.19 18.69
CA GLY A 282 -11.26 -13.10 18.99
C GLY A 282 -10.98 -14.56 18.61
N SER A 283 -12.04 -15.35 18.54
CA SER A 283 -11.97 -16.75 18.15
C SER A 283 -12.28 -16.90 16.65
N PHE A 284 -11.27 -17.34 15.91
CA PHE A 284 -11.32 -17.63 14.48
C PHE A 284 -10.86 -19.07 14.24
N ASP A 285 -11.41 -19.71 13.21
CA ASP A 285 -11.03 -21.05 12.75
C ASP A 285 -9.85 -20.98 11.77
N HIS A 286 -9.68 -19.85 11.08
CA HIS A 286 -8.61 -19.63 10.11
C HIS A 286 -8.30 -18.15 9.90
N VAL A 287 -7.09 -17.84 9.45
CA VAL A 287 -6.68 -16.47 9.06
C VAL A 287 -6.14 -16.47 7.65
N VAL A 288 -6.60 -15.52 6.84
CA VAL A 288 -6.09 -15.30 5.48
C VAL A 288 -5.50 -13.91 5.35
N GLY A 289 -4.19 -13.83 5.19
CA GLY A 289 -3.47 -12.59 4.93
C GLY A 289 -3.24 -12.38 3.43
N PHE A 290 -3.48 -11.17 2.93
CA PHE A 290 -3.07 -10.74 1.60
C PHE A 290 -1.90 -9.76 1.74
N ARG A 291 -0.78 -10.12 1.11
CA ARG A 291 0.46 -9.33 1.03
C ARG A 291 0.58 -8.70 -0.36
N PRO A 292 -0.05 -7.53 -0.60
CA PRO A 292 0.14 -6.75 -1.81
C PRO A 292 1.52 -6.09 -1.76
N THR A 293 2.48 -6.63 -2.49
CA THR A 293 3.84 -6.08 -2.63
C THR A 293 4.09 -5.74 -4.09
N GLY A 294 5.16 -4.99 -4.37
CA GLY A 294 5.64 -4.79 -5.73
C GLY A 294 6.15 -6.10 -6.36
N TRP A 295 7.26 -6.05 -7.10
CA TRP A 295 7.76 -7.24 -7.78
C TRP A 295 8.15 -8.37 -6.80
N SER A 296 7.47 -9.51 -6.92
CA SER A 296 7.72 -10.76 -6.16
C SER A 296 7.59 -12.00 -7.07
N GLY A 297 7.79 -11.76 -8.37
CA GLY A 297 7.47 -12.67 -9.47
C GLY A 297 6.19 -12.28 -10.21
N PRO A 298 5.88 -12.97 -11.33
CA PRO A 298 4.83 -12.56 -12.26
C PRO A 298 3.41 -12.96 -11.84
N ARG A 299 3.24 -13.68 -10.72
CA ARG A 299 1.98 -14.33 -10.35
C ARG A 299 1.67 -14.14 -8.88
N CYS A 300 0.37 -14.11 -8.57
CA CYS A 300 -0.11 -14.29 -7.21
C CYS A 300 0.29 -15.69 -6.71
N LYS A 301 0.92 -15.77 -5.54
CA LYS A 301 1.32 -17.04 -4.91
C LYS A 301 0.54 -17.21 -3.61
N LYS A 302 0.18 -18.45 -3.29
CA LYS A 302 -0.48 -18.80 -2.04
C LYS A 302 0.39 -19.78 -1.27
N THR A 303 0.56 -19.53 0.01
CA THR A 303 1.30 -20.37 0.95
C THR A 303 0.45 -20.55 2.21
N SER A 304 0.55 -21.70 2.87
CA SER A 304 -0.23 -22.01 4.07
C SER A 304 0.65 -22.65 5.11
N ASN A 305 0.43 -22.31 6.37
CA ASN A 305 1.01 -22.95 7.53
C ASN A 305 -0.08 -23.10 8.60
N GLY A 306 -0.69 -24.30 8.66
CA GLY A 306 -1.78 -24.62 9.56
C GLY A 306 -2.91 -23.59 9.54
N PHE A 307 -3.04 -22.87 10.66
CA PHE A 307 -4.07 -21.85 10.92
C PHE A 307 -4.02 -20.61 10.02
N VAL A 308 -2.93 -20.39 9.29
CA VAL A 308 -2.72 -19.16 8.52
C VAL A 308 -2.43 -19.47 7.06
N THR A 309 -3.12 -18.77 6.15
CA THR A 309 -2.82 -18.73 4.73
C THR A 309 -2.35 -17.33 4.34
N LEU A 310 -1.27 -17.23 3.56
CA LEU A 310 -0.76 -16.00 2.99
C LEU A 310 -0.89 -16.01 1.46
N HIS A 311 -1.47 -14.95 0.93
CA HIS A 311 -1.52 -14.66 -0.51
C HIS A 311 -0.51 -13.55 -0.81
N HIS A 312 0.56 -13.87 -1.54
CA HIS A 312 1.50 -12.90 -2.07
C HIS A 312 0.94 -12.37 -3.39
N VAL A 313 0.68 -11.06 -3.45
CA VAL A 313 0.02 -10.41 -4.58
C VAL A 313 0.97 -9.35 -5.15
N PRO A 314 1.41 -9.48 -6.41
CA PRO A 314 2.30 -8.50 -7.06
C PRO A 314 1.56 -7.21 -7.47
N TYR A 315 0.96 -6.54 -6.49
CA TYR A 315 0.30 -5.24 -6.64
C TYR A 315 1.33 -4.10 -6.48
N SER A 316 1.76 -3.57 -7.61
CA SER A 316 2.69 -2.43 -7.66
C SER A 316 1.97 -1.09 -7.84
N GLU A 317 2.50 -0.04 -7.22
CA GLU A 317 2.17 1.37 -7.48
C GLU A 317 3.24 2.08 -8.34
N HIS A 318 4.24 1.32 -8.83
CA HIS A 318 5.21 1.74 -9.84
C HIS A 318 4.96 1.02 -11.17
N SER A 319 5.35 1.68 -12.26
CA SER A 319 5.23 1.20 -13.64
C SER A 319 6.03 -0.10 -13.88
N THR A 320 5.45 -1.06 -14.60
CA THR A 320 6.20 -2.15 -15.23
C THR A 320 7.13 -1.61 -16.32
N PHE A 321 8.09 -2.43 -16.77
CA PHE A 321 8.95 -2.07 -17.90
C PHE A 321 8.17 -1.68 -19.17
N ASN A 322 7.12 -2.43 -19.53
CA ASN A 322 6.32 -2.14 -20.72
C ASN A 322 5.47 -0.87 -20.54
N GLU A 323 4.89 -0.67 -19.35
CA GLU A 323 4.18 0.57 -19.01
C GLU A 323 5.12 1.80 -19.13
N LEU A 324 6.38 1.70 -18.70
CA LEU A 324 7.39 2.75 -18.89
C LEU A 324 7.68 3.00 -20.37
N LYS A 325 7.90 1.95 -21.18
CA LYS A 325 8.14 2.11 -22.62
C LYS A 325 6.96 2.78 -23.31
N ASP A 326 5.74 2.37 -22.98
CA ASP A 326 4.53 2.96 -23.56
C ASP A 326 4.35 4.43 -23.16
N PHE A 327 4.68 4.78 -21.91
CA PHE A 327 4.70 6.17 -21.47
C PHE A 327 5.73 7.00 -22.24
N VAL A 328 6.96 6.51 -22.36
CA VAL A 328 8.05 7.23 -23.04
C VAL A 328 7.77 7.38 -24.54
N ARG A 329 7.28 6.34 -25.22
CA ARG A 329 6.86 6.39 -26.64
C ARG A 329 5.78 7.43 -26.90
N TRP A 330 4.86 7.58 -25.95
CA TRP A 330 3.81 8.58 -26.03
C TRP A 330 4.36 9.98 -25.72
N LEU A 331 5.12 10.14 -24.63
CA LEU A 331 5.64 11.42 -24.18
C LEU A 331 6.68 12.01 -25.14
N LYS A 332 7.55 11.18 -25.73
CA LYS A 332 8.68 11.53 -26.61
C LYS A 332 9.58 12.66 -26.07
N PRO A 333 10.15 12.53 -24.85
CA PRO A 333 11.06 13.54 -24.34
C PRO A 333 12.39 13.53 -25.09
N ARG A 334 13.02 14.71 -25.26
CA ARG A 334 14.35 14.82 -25.90
C ARG A 334 15.45 14.17 -25.06
N LYS A 335 15.30 14.16 -23.73
CA LYS A 335 16.23 13.55 -22.80
C LYS A 335 15.50 12.89 -21.64
N ILE A 336 15.98 11.71 -21.22
CA ILE A 336 15.50 11.01 -20.03
C ILE A 336 16.58 11.07 -18.95
N ILE A 337 16.18 11.36 -17.72
CA ILE A 337 17.03 11.30 -16.53
C ILE A 337 16.39 10.30 -15.55
N PRO A 338 17.00 9.12 -15.32
CA PRO A 338 16.54 8.18 -14.31
C PRO A 338 16.61 8.79 -12.90
N THR A 339 15.59 8.59 -12.07
CA THR A 339 15.59 9.01 -10.67
C THR A 339 15.88 7.88 -9.70
N VAL A 340 15.77 6.62 -10.15
CA VAL A 340 15.99 5.41 -9.34
C VAL A 340 17.03 4.50 -10.02
N ASN A 341 17.81 3.75 -9.24
CA ASN A 341 18.88 2.88 -9.77
C ASN A 341 19.93 3.65 -10.60
N ILE A 342 20.24 4.89 -10.20
CA ILE A 342 21.10 5.84 -10.94
C ILE A 342 22.49 5.29 -11.27
N LYS A 343 22.99 4.31 -10.53
CA LYS A 343 24.29 3.65 -10.81
C LYS A 343 24.30 2.96 -12.19
N GLU A 344 23.14 2.51 -12.67
CA GLU A 344 22.96 1.85 -13.97
C GLU A 344 22.38 2.77 -15.04
N TRP A 345 22.35 4.10 -14.84
CA TRP A 345 21.59 5.02 -15.69
C TRP A 345 21.85 4.88 -17.20
N ARG A 346 23.10 4.61 -17.61
CA ARG A 346 23.46 4.41 -19.03
C ARG A 346 22.71 3.22 -19.64
N LYS A 347 22.58 2.13 -18.91
CA LYS A 347 21.82 0.94 -19.33
C LYS A 347 20.32 1.23 -19.36
N LEU A 348 19.82 1.97 -18.37
CA LEU A 348 18.39 2.29 -18.28
C LEU A 348 17.92 3.16 -19.45
N VAL A 349 18.70 4.18 -19.82
CA VAL A 349 18.36 5.08 -20.94
C VAL A 349 18.36 4.33 -22.28
N LYS A 350 19.26 3.34 -22.46
CA LYS A 350 19.30 2.50 -23.67
C LYS A 350 17.99 1.77 -23.96
N TYR A 351 17.21 1.41 -22.94
CA TYR A 351 15.92 0.74 -23.14
C TYR A 351 14.87 1.59 -23.86
N PHE A 352 15.12 2.89 -23.98
CA PHE A 352 14.22 3.89 -24.56
C PHE A 352 14.75 4.48 -25.88
N GLU A 353 15.89 4.02 -26.39
CA GLU A 353 16.44 4.52 -27.67
C GLU A 353 15.54 4.18 -28.88
N ASP A 354 14.72 3.14 -28.76
CA ASP A 354 13.75 2.70 -29.77
C ASP A 354 12.33 3.26 -29.55
N CYS A 355 12.16 4.21 -28.62
CA CYS A 355 10.86 4.74 -28.21
C CYS A 355 10.46 6.05 -28.91
#